data_AF-A0AA47N2V7-F1
#
_entry.id   AF-A0AA47N2V7-F1
#
_cell.length_a   1.000
_cell.length_b   1.000
_cell.length_c   1.000
_cell.angle_alpha   90.00
_cell.angle_beta   90.00
_cell.angle_gamma   90.00
#
_symmetry.space_group_name_H-M   'P 1'
#
loop_
_entity.id
_entity.type
_entity.pdbx_description
1 polymer ?
#
loop_
_entity_poly.entity_id
_entity_poly.type
_entity_poly.pdbx_seq_one_letter_code
_entity_poly.pdbx_strand_id
1 'polypeptide(L)'
;MEASVKTPPDDRDSEQIKDKDTEEEDLRRSGRLRNPTEKMLAFHKEEAHKKEKRLTHIYEQWKIQARKAREQLKLNIPESDIATLIDTLEEGKNCVINLYIEIRAHLTPSNETRRRIDACEAVTRDIVKIALERISGIDGEFDSEAVKQRLHELLNRDYAHSIYGSTASPPSQHSSKGFSQHSVVAAKRADAAAELAAKEAEYEVLLKEEKQKEKIQLLEEQQRKELEAQKRELERLKAEKDIKARVCSNYRGITLSASLVRSIQGCWRGGPSDSRNSDSGGAMWFSSRPWNSGPALHPLQDP
;
A
#
# COMPACT_ATOMS: atom_id res chain seq x y z
N MET A 1 -36.91 -4.09 75.98
CA MET A 1 -35.70 -3.75 76.76
C MET A 1 -34.63 -4.72 76.30
N GLU A 2 -33.97 -4.37 75.20
CA GLU A 2 -32.58 -3.84 75.15
C GLU A 2 -31.57 -5.01 75.27
N ALA A 3 -31.03 -5.56 74.20
CA ALA A 3 -30.09 -5.03 73.20
C ALA A 3 -28.68 -4.69 73.76
N SER A 4 -27.69 -5.30 73.11
CA SER A 4 -26.45 -4.67 72.61
C SER A 4 -25.14 -5.18 73.20
N VAL A 5 -24.43 -5.98 72.40
CA VAL A 5 -23.00 -6.28 72.53
C VAL A 5 -22.28 -5.68 71.32
N LYS A 6 -21.52 -4.62 71.61
CA LYS A 6 -20.20 -4.21 71.12
C LYS A 6 -19.78 -4.52 69.66
N THR A 7 -19.53 -3.43 68.92
CA THR A 7 -18.24 -3.11 68.27
C THR A 7 -18.12 -1.60 68.01
N PRO A 8 -16.94 -1.01 68.25
CA PRO A 8 -16.44 0.16 67.50
C PRO A 8 -14.94 -0.03 67.12
N PRO A 9 -14.25 0.95 66.49
CA PRO A 9 -14.45 1.53 65.16
C PRO A 9 -13.13 1.58 64.33
N ASP A 10 -13.23 2.16 63.13
CA ASP A 10 -12.20 2.54 62.14
C ASP A 10 -10.92 3.26 62.66
N ASP A 11 -9.80 3.10 61.92
CA ASP A 11 -9.10 4.15 61.13
C ASP A 11 -7.54 4.03 61.09
N ARG A 12 -7.01 4.13 59.85
CA ARG A 12 -5.75 4.78 59.39
C ARG A 12 -4.38 4.06 59.33
N ASP A 13 -4.01 3.84 58.06
CA ASP A 13 -2.86 4.36 57.31
C ASP A 13 -1.40 3.95 57.59
N SER A 14 -0.73 3.68 56.45
CA SER A 14 0.70 3.79 56.13
C SER A 14 1.53 2.51 56.26
N GLU A 15 1.84 1.86 55.13
CA GLU A 15 3.08 2.15 54.40
C GLU A 15 3.16 1.37 53.07
N GLN A 16 3.96 1.95 52.20
CA GLN A 16 4.08 1.81 50.75
C GLN A 16 5.06 0.68 50.35
N ILE A 17 5.21 0.49 49.02
CA ILE A 17 6.34 -0.15 48.28
C ILE A 17 6.01 -1.61 47.87
N LYS A 18 5.93 -2.03 46.58
CA LYS A 18 6.77 -1.73 45.41
C LYS A 18 6.07 -2.27 44.14
N ASP A 19 5.72 -1.40 43.19
CA ASP A 19 5.56 -1.76 41.77
C ASP A 19 6.32 -0.72 40.95
N LYS A 20 7.65 -0.84 41.02
CA LYS A 20 8.56 -0.22 40.05
C LYS A 20 8.91 -1.33 39.08
N ASP A 21 8.49 -1.19 37.82
CA ASP A 21 9.27 -1.51 36.62
C ASP A 21 8.35 -1.59 35.39
N THR A 22 7.64 -0.50 35.04
CA THR A 22 7.19 -0.30 33.64
C THR A 22 6.95 1.16 33.26
N GLU A 23 6.84 2.09 34.21
CA GLU A 23 6.45 3.49 33.89
C GLU A 23 7.60 4.51 33.85
N GLU A 24 8.85 4.15 34.18
CA GLU A 24 9.97 5.11 34.24
C GLU A 24 10.75 5.31 32.92
N GLU A 25 10.46 4.56 31.85
CA GLU A 25 11.22 4.70 30.58
C GLU A 25 10.62 5.67 29.55
N ASP A 26 9.41 6.19 29.76
CA ASP A 26 8.74 7.07 28.80
C ASP A 26 8.76 8.58 29.15
N LEU A 27 9.33 8.98 30.28
CA LEU A 27 9.24 10.38 30.75
C LEU A 27 10.44 11.28 30.37
N ARG A 28 11.24 10.94 29.34
CA ARG A 28 12.34 11.81 28.86
C ARG A 28 12.66 11.75 27.36
N ARG A 29 11.68 11.53 26.48
CA ARG A 29 11.87 11.76 25.03
C ARG A 29 10.85 12.74 24.48
N SER A 30 11.35 13.75 23.78
CA SER A 30 10.64 14.88 23.20
C SER A 30 9.24 14.53 22.67
N GLY A 31 8.24 15.33 23.01
CA GLY A 31 6.86 15.25 22.53
C GLY A 31 6.65 15.55 21.04
N ARG A 32 7.57 15.12 20.16
CA ARG A 32 7.24 14.96 18.74
C ARG A 32 6.45 13.67 18.62
N LEU A 33 5.19 13.77 18.18
CA LEU A 33 4.45 12.63 17.63
C LEU A 33 5.38 11.96 16.62
N ARG A 34 5.87 10.77 16.97
CA ARG A 34 6.81 10.02 16.14
C ARG A 34 6.01 9.43 14.99
N ASN A 35 5.80 10.23 13.96
CA ASN A 35 5.10 9.79 12.76
C ASN A 35 5.85 8.58 12.20
N PRO A 36 5.19 7.43 12.05
CA PRO A 36 5.83 6.24 11.52
C PRO A 36 6.55 6.54 10.21
N THR A 37 7.74 5.97 10.03
CA THR A 37 8.46 6.09 8.76
C THR A 37 7.62 5.49 7.64
N GLU A 38 7.76 5.99 6.42
CA GLU A 38 7.01 5.50 5.26
C GLU A 38 7.11 3.97 5.11
N LYS A 39 8.29 3.40 5.38
CA LYS A 39 8.52 1.95 5.41
C LYS A 39 7.71 1.23 6.50
N MET A 40 7.58 1.82 7.68
CA MET A 40 6.77 1.26 8.78
C MET A 40 5.27 1.35 8.47
N LEU A 41 4.81 2.45 7.87
CA LEU A 41 3.42 2.56 7.38
C LEU A 41 3.11 1.53 6.29
N ALA A 42 4.02 1.34 5.33
CA ALA A 42 3.87 0.34 4.28
C ALA A 42 3.78 -1.08 4.86
N PHE A 43 4.66 -1.42 5.80
CA PHE A 43 4.63 -2.70 6.49
C PHE A 43 3.31 -2.94 7.24
N HIS A 44 2.81 -1.96 7.99
CA HIS A 44 1.52 -2.10 8.68
C HIS A 44 0.34 -2.24 7.71
N LYS A 45 0.35 -1.53 6.58
CA LYS A 45 -0.66 -1.67 5.52
C LYS A 45 -0.63 -3.07 4.90
N GLU A 46 0.56 -3.61 4.63
CA GLU A 46 0.73 -4.95 4.08
C GLU A 46 0.24 -6.04 5.04
N GLU A 47 0.61 -5.93 6.32
CA GLU A 47 0.16 -6.85 7.36
C GLU A 47 -1.36 -6.79 7.58
N ALA A 48 -1.95 -5.58 7.57
CA ALA A 48 -3.40 -5.42 7.65
C ALA A 48 -4.10 -6.08 6.45
N HIS A 49 -3.61 -5.84 5.24
CA HIS A 49 -4.17 -6.43 4.02
C HIS A 49 -4.04 -7.97 4.01
N LYS A 50 -2.95 -8.51 4.55
CA LYS A 50 -2.78 -9.96 4.74
C LYS A 50 -3.82 -10.53 5.71
N LYS A 51 -4.07 -9.85 6.83
CA LYS A 51 -5.11 -10.24 7.80
C LYS A 51 -6.52 -10.13 7.20
N GLU A 52 -6.82 -9.09 6.42
CA GLU A 52 -8.10 -8.94 5.72
C GLU A 52 -8.36 -10.04 4.68
N LYS A 53 -7.34 -10.43 3.91
CA LYS A 53 -7.41 -11.58 3.01
C LYS A 53 -7.70 -12.86 3.77
N ARG A 54 -7.03 -13.08 4.90
CA ARG A 54 -7.28 -14.23 5.77
C ARG A 54 -8.70 -14.23 6.33
N LEU A 55 -9.22 -13.07 6.75
CA LEU A 55 -10.59 -12.92 7.23
C LEU A 55 -11.59 -13.29 6.15
N THR A 56 -11.38 -12.78 4.93
CA THR A 56 -12.24 -13.12 3.79
C THR A 56 -12.23 -14.63 3.53
N HIS A 57 -11.06 -15.26 3.58
CA HIS A 57 -10.95 -16.71 3.40
C HIS A 57 -11.71 -17.49 4.48
N ILE A 58 -11.50 -17.21 5.76
CA ILE A 58 -12.18 -17.90 6.87
C ILE A 58 -13.70 -17.67 6.80
N TYR A 59 -14.13 -16.45 6.44
CA TYR A 59 -15.54 -16.15 6.25
C TYR A 59 -16.17 -16.98 5.13
N GLU A 60 -15.50 -17.12 3.97
CA GLU A 60 -16.01 -18.00 2.90
C GLU A 60 -16.01 -19.48 3.30
N GLN A 61 -15.04 -19.94 4.09
CA GLN A 61 -15.07 -21.30 4.66
C GLN A 61 -16.28 -21.49 5.60
N TRP A 62 -16.51 -20.54 6.50
CA TRP A 62 -17.68 -20.55 7.37
C TRP A 62 -18.98 -20.53 6.56
N LYS A 63 -19.07 -19.78 5.45
CA LYS A 63 -20.24 -19.79 4.55
C LYS A 63 -20.55 -21.18 4.01
N ILE A 64 -19.52 -21.93 3.64
CA ILE A 64 -19.67 -23.32 3.17
C ILE A 64 -20.22 -24.19 4.30
N GLN A 65 -19.71 -24.05 5.52
CA GLN A 65 -20.23 -24.78 6.69
C GLN A 65 -21.67 -24.40 7.00
N ALA A 66 -22.02 -23.11 6.98
CA ALA A 66 -23.38 -22.61 7.20
C ALA A 66 -24.38 -23.14 6.15
N ARG A 67 -23.95 -23.30 4.89
CA ARG A 67 -24.77 -23.97 3.86
C ARG A 67 -24.92 -25.45 4.11
N LYS A 68 -23.81 -26.14 4.39
CA LYS A 68 -23.83 -27.58 4.70
C LYS A 68 -24.73 -27.87 5.90
N ALA A 69 -24.60 -27.09 6.96
CA ALA A 69 -25.42 -27.19 8.16
C ALA A 69 -26.91 -27.09 7.87
N ARG A 70 -27.29 -26.06 7.12
CA ARG A 70 -28.66 -25.87 6.68
C ARG A 70 -29.19 -27.06 5.87
N GLU A 71 -28.40 -27.59 4.94
CA GLU A 71 -28.82 -28.76 4.15
C GLU A 71 -28.96 -30.02 5.02
N GLN A 72 -28.06 -30.24 5.97
CA GLN A 72 -28.14 -31.36 6.91
C GLN A 72 -29.34 -31.26 7.86
N LEU A 73 -29.72 -30.05 8.28
CA LEU A 73 -30.87 -29.83 9.17
C LEU A 73 -32.22 -30.13 8.49
N LYS A 74 -32.30 -30.11 7.16
CA LYS A 74 -33.47 -30.63 6.43
C LYS A 74 -33.59 -32.16 6.55
N LEU A 75 -32.44 -32.81 6.79
CA LEU A 75 -32.19 -34.22 7.08
C LEU A 75 -32.89 -34.68 8.36
N ASN A 76 -33.45 -35.90 8.44
CA ASN A 76 -33.66 -36.53 9.75
C ASN A 76 -32.33 -37.17 10.24
N ILE A 77 -31.40 -36.33 10.67
CA ILE A 77 -30.10 -36.72 11.27
C ILE A 77 -30.21 -36.93 12.80
N PRO A 78 -29.38 -37.78 13.41
CA PRO A 78 -29.40 -38.01 14.86
C PRO A 78 -28.93 -36.78 15.64
N GLU A 79 -29.37 -36.66 16.90
CA GLU A 79 -29.05 -35.52 17.78
C GLU A 79 -27.53 -35.29 17.96
N SER A 80 -26.72 -36.35 17.97
CA SER A 80 -25.25 -36.25 18.02
C SER A 80 -24.67 -35.49 16.82
N ASP A 81 -25.27 -35.68 15.64
CA ASP A 81 -24.83 -35.03 14.41
C ASP A 81 -25.31 -33.57 14.38
N ILE A 82 -26.45 -33.27 15.01
CA ILE A 82 -26.94 -31.90 15.19
C ILE A 82 -26.02 -31.15 16.17
N ALA A 83 -25.60 -31.77 17.27
CA ALA A 83 -24.71 -31.17 18.25
C ALA A 83 -23.33 -30.85 17.62
N THR A 84 -22.73 -31.80 16.90
CA THR A 84 -21.46 -31.56 16.20
C THR A 84 -21.57 -30.48 15.12
N LEU A 85 -22.75 -30.33 14.50
CA LEU A 85 -23.02 -29.25 13.55
C LEU A 85 -23.05 -27.88 14.24
N ILE A 86 -23.68 -27.79 15.41
CA ILE A 86 -23.68 -26.58 16.24
C ILE A 86 -22.24 -26.22 16.60
N ASP A 87 -21.46 -27.16 17.15
CA ASP A 87 -20.08 -26.93 17.56
C ASP A 87 -19.22 -26.42 16.40
N THR A 88 -19.32 -27.07 15.23
CA THR A 88 -18.57 -26.68 14.03
C THR A 88 -18.94 -25.26 13.56
N LEU A 89 -20.22 -24.90 13.62
CA LEU A 89 -20.68 -23.56 13.24
C LEU A 89 -20.24 -22.49 14.23
N GLU A 90 -20.31 -22.78 15.52
CA GLU A 90 -19.88 -21.87 16.57
C GLU A 90 -18.37 -21.66 16.54
N GLU A 91 -17.59 -22.72 16.36
CA GLU A 91 -16.14 -22.64 16.19
C GLU A 91 -15.77 -21.81 14.94
N GLY A 92 -16.42 -22.07 13.81
CA GLY A 92 -16.23 -21.29 12.58
C GLY A 92 -16.56 -19.81 12.77
N LYS A 93 -17.69 -19.49 13.42
CA LYS A 93 -18.08 -18.11 13.78
C LYS A 93 -17.03 -17.47 14.68
N ASN A 94 -16.57 -18.17 15.72
CA ASN A 94 -15.57 -17.66 16.66
C ASN A 94 -14.23 -17.40 15.95
N CYS A 95 -13.83 -18.23 14.99
CA CYS A 95 -12.63 -17.98 14.17
C CYS A 95 -12.74 -16.68 13.36
N VAL A 96 -13.91 -16.42 12.75
CA VAL A 96 -14.18 -15.18 12.01
C VAL A 96 -14.15 -13.95 12.94
N ILE A 97 -14.81 -14.03 14.10
CA ILE A 97 -14.89 -12.95 15.08
C ILE A 97 -13.52 -12.64 15.69
N ASN A 98 -12.76 -13.66 16.09
CA ASN A 98 -11.44 -13.49 16.71
C ASN A 98 -10.48 -12.77 15.75
N LEU A 99 -10.44 -13.19 14.48
CA LEU A 99 -9.59 -12.52 13.49
C LEU A 99 -10.06 -11.07 13.21
N TYR A 100 -11.35 -10.80 13.27
CA TYR A 100 -11.87 -9.43 13.17
C TYR A 100 -11.42 -8.56 14.35
N ILE A 101 -11.46 -9.08 15.58
CA ILE A 101 -10.98 -8.38 16.78
C ILE A 101 -9.48 -8.06 16.65
N GLU A 102 -8.67 -9.01 16.16
CA GLU A 102 -7.25 -8.81 15.90
C GLU A 102 -6.98 -7.71 14.86
N ILE A 103 -7.79 -7.62 13.81
CA ILE A 103 -7.67 -6.56 12.80
C ILE A 103 -8.03 -5.21 13.44
N ARG A 104 -9.14 -5.16 14.20
CA ARG A 104 -9.64 -3.95 14.85
C ARG A 104 -8.65 -3.36 15.86
N ALA A 105 -7.80 -4.19 16.46
CA ALA A 105 -6.77 -3.74 17.39
C ALA A 105 -5.71 -2.83 16.74
N HIS A 106 -5.52 -2.93 15.41
CA HIS A 106 -4.46 -2.19 14.70
C HIS A 106 -4.98 -1.28 13.58
N LEU A 107 -6.17 -1.56 13.05
CA LEU A 107 -6.74 -0.84 11.92
C LEU A 107 -8.25 -0.72 12.08
N THR A 108 -8.84 0.34 11.53
CA THR A 108 -10.30 0.47 11.46
C THR A 108 -10.82 -0.37 10.29
N PRO A 109 -11.60 -1.45 10.52
CA PRO A 109 -12.07 -2.30 9.44
C PRO A 109 -13.11 -1.59 8.56
N SER A 110 -13.17 -2.01 7.30
CA SER A 110 -14.17 -1.50 6.33
C SER A 110 -15.61 -1.75 6.80
N ASN A 111 -16.56 -0.95 6.29
CA ASN A 111 -17.99 -1.16 6.58
C ASN A 111 -18.47 -2.53 6.11
N GLU A 112 -18.02 -2.98 4.94
CA GLU A 112 -18.33 -4.30 4.40
C GLU A 112 -17.85 -5.42 5.33
N THR A 113 -16.63 -5.33 5.85
CA THR A 113 -16.10 -6.29 6.82
C THR A 113 -17.01 -6.38 8.04
N ARG A 114 -17.42 -5.23 8.61
CA ARG A 114 -18.33 -5.19 9.77
C ARG A 114 -19.66 -5.88 9.47
N ARG A 115 -20.28 -5.56 8.33
CA ARG A 115 -21.54 -6.19 7.89
C ARG A 115 -21.41 -7.71 7.75
N ARG A 116 -20.27 -8.21 7.28
CA ARG A 116 -20.00 -9.65 7.19
C ARG A 116 -19.94 -10.33 8.56
N ILE A 117 -19.33 -9.68 9.56
CA ILE A 117 -19.29 -10.21 10.93
C ILE A 117 -20.69 -10.25 11.53
N ASP A 118 -21.46 -9.16 11.41
CA ASP A 118 -22.83 -9.09 11.91
C ASP A 118 -23.71 -10.16 11.25
N ALA A 119 -23.57 -10.35 9.95
CA ALA A 119 -24.26 -11.41 9.20
C ALA A 119 -23.83 -12.81 9.64
N CYS A 120 -22.53 -13.01 9.87
CA CYS A 120 -21.98 -14.28 10.36
C CYS A 120 -22.60 -14.65 11.71
N GLU A 121 -22.63 -13.70 12.64
CA GLU A 121 -23.20 -13.90 13.96
C GLU A 121 -24.70 -14.16 13.90
N ALA A 122 -25.46 -13.36 13.14
CA ALA A 122 -26.90 -13.51 13.01
C ALA A 122 -27.30 -14.85 12.37
N VAL A 123 -26.64 -15.24 11.28
CA VAL A 123 -26.92 -16.52 10.60
C VAL A 123 -26.59 -17.71 11.49
N THR A 124 -25.42 -17.71 12.14
CA THR A 124 -25.08 -18.81 13.06
C THR A 124 -26.09 -18.90 14.20
N ARG A 125 -26.49 -17.77 14.79
CA ARG A 125 -27.47 -17.73 15.88
C ARG A 125 -28.79 -18.38 15.48
N ASP A 126 -29.31 -18.06 14.30
CA ASP A 126 -30.58 -18.62 13.84
C ASP A 126 -30.49 -20.11 13.50
N ILE A 127 -29.40 -20.55 12.85
CA ILE A 127 -29.20 -21.96 12.55
C ILE A 127 -29.08 -22.78 13.84
N VAL A 128 -28.29 -22.28 14.80
CA VAL A 128 -28.13 -22.91 16.11
C VAL A 128 -29.45 -22.94 16.86
N LYS A 129 -30.26 -21.88 16.80
CA LYS A 129 -31.60 -21.85 17.38
C LYS A 129 -32.48 -22.97 16.82
N ILE A 130 -32.56 -23.11 15.49
CA ILE A 130 -33.34 -24.17 14.84
C ILE A 130 -32.80 -25.57 15.22
N ALA A 131 -31.49 -25.72 15.30
CA ALA A 131 -30.84 -26.97 15.67
C ALA A 131 -31.12 -27.37 17.14
N LEU A 132 -31.07 -26.41 18.06
CA LEU A 132 -31.39 -26.62 19.48
C LEU A 132 -32.87 -26.89 19.71
N GLU A 133 -33.77 -26.18 19.03
CA GLU A 133 -35.21 -26.45 19.06
C GLU A 133 -35.48 -27.90 18.65
N ARG A 134 -34.77 -28.39 17.62
CA ARG A 134 -34.87 -29.78 17.17
C ARG A 134 -34.35 -30.80 18.18
N ILE A 135 -33.23 -30.54 18.86
CA ILE A 135 -32.71 -31.42 19.92
C ILE A 135 -33.66 -31.42 21.14
N SER A 136 -34.24 -30.26 21.47
CA SER A 136 -35.07 -30.11 22.66
C SER A 136 -36.42 -30.86 22.60
N GLY A 137 -36.84 -31.32 21.41
CA GLY A 137 -38.09 -32.06 21.22
C GLY A 137 -39.36 -31.26 21.57
N ILE A 138 -39.24 -29.94 21.76
CA ILE A 138 -40.35 -29.07 22.22
C ILE A 138 -41.52 -29.06 21.22
N ASP A 139 -41.26 -29.32 19.93
CA ASP A 139 -42.27 -29.39 18.86
C ASP A 139 -42.79 -30.81 18.57
N GLY A 140 -42.42 -31.83 19.35
CA GLY A 140 -42.84 -33.23 19.11
C GLY A 140 -41.97 -33.98 18.10
N GLU A 141 -42.57 -34.95 17.36
CA GLU A 141 -41.87 -35.74 16.35
C GLU A 141 -41.40 -34.87 15.18
N PHE A 142 -40.24 -35.21 14.59
CA PHE A 142 -39.58 -34.40 13.56
C PHE A 142 -40.51 -34.07 12.37
N ASP A 143 -40.97 -32.82 12.31
CA ASP A 143 -41.66 -32.27 11.14
C ASP A 143 -40.66 -31.65 10.16
N SER A 144 -40.35 -32.41 9.11
CA SER A 144 -39.46 -31.98 8.03
C SER A 144 -39.96 -30.72 7.31
N GLU A 145 -41.27 -30.53 7.16
CA GLU A 145 -41.83 -29.39 6.44
C GLU A 145 -41.77 -28.11 7.29
N ALA A 146 -42.08 -28.19 8.59
CA ALA A 146 -41.89 -27.07 9.50
C ALA A 146 -40.42 -26.62 9.57
N VAL A 147 -39.47 -27.57 9.65
CA VAL A 147 -38.04 -27.26 9.67
C VAL A 147 -37.59 -26.63 8.34
N LYS A 148 -38.04 -27.16 7.19
CA LYS A 148 -37.76 -26.54 5.88
C LYS A 148 -38.30 -25.13 5.80
N GLN A 149 -39.51 -24.89 6.30
CA GLN A 149 -40.13 -23.57 6.29
C GLN A 149 -39.34 -22.57 7.15
N ARG A 150 -38.93 -22.96 8.36
CA ARG A 150 -38.05 -22.13 9.22
C ARG A 150 -36.72 -21.82 8.55
N LEU A 151 -36.09 -22.82 7.93
CA LEU A 151 -34.83 -22.65 7.19
C LEU A 151 -35.00 -21.85 5.89
N HIS A 152 -36.21 -21.74 5.36
CA HIS A 152 -36.54 -20.91 4.20
C HIS A 152 -36.80 -19.46 4.64
N GLU A 153 -37.46 -19.24 5.78
CA GLU A 153 -37.62 -17.91 6.36
C GLU A 153 -36.27 -17.24 6.67
N LEU A 154 -35.28 -18.03 7.11
CA LEU A 154 -33.90 -17.56 7.30
C LEU A 154 -33.33 -16.92 6.03
N LEU A 155 -33.65 -17.43 4.83
CA LEU A 155 -33.19 -16.86 3.56
C LEU A 155 -33.80 -15.50 3.26
N ASN A 156 -35.00 -15.23 3.77
CA ASN A 156 -35.70 -13.96 3.54
C ASN A 156 -35.15 -12.82 4.40
N ARG A 157 -34.20 -13.08 5.30
CA ARG A 157 -33.59 -12.07 6.17
C ARG A 157 -32.48 -11.33 5.44
N ASP A 158 -32.45 -9.99 5.56
CA ASP A 158 -31.50 -9.13 4.84
C ASP A 158 -30.03 -9.51 5.09
N TYR A 159 -29.68 -9.90 6.32
CA TYR A 159 -28.31 -10.31 6.67
C TYR A 159 -27.89 -11.63 6.02
N ALA A 160 -28.84 -12.50 5.66
CA ALA A 160 -28.57 -13.82 5.09
C ALA A 160 -28.37 -13.78 3.55
N HIS A 161 -28.77 -12.67 2.90
CA HIS A 161 -28.72 -12.54 1.45
C HIS A 161 -27.29 -12.63 0.87
N SER A 162 -26.27 -12.13 1.57
CA SER A 162 -24.87 -12.22 1.10
C SER A 162 -24.25 -13.62 1.25
N ILE A 163 -24.88 -14.47 2.07
CA ILE A 163 -24.42 -15.82 2.41
C ILE A 163 -25.01 -16.85 1.45
N TYR A 164 -26.31 -16.71 1.22
CA TYR A 164 -27.14 -17.66 0.49
C TYR A 164 -27.67 -17.11 -0.84
N GLY A 165 -27.51 -15.82 -1.11
CA GLY A 165 -27.98 -15.19 -2.34
C GLY A 165 -27.14 -15.54 -3.56
N SER A 166 -27.87 -15.82 -4.65
CA SER A 166 -27.44 -16.03 -6.04
C SER A 166 -26.68 -17.30 -6.39
N THR A 167 -27.45 -18.37 -6.58
CA THR A 167 -27.47 -19.14 -7.84
C THR A 167 -28.93 -19.48 -8.21
N ALA A 168 -29.48 -18.88 -9.26
CA ALA A 168 -30.67 -19.34 -10.01
C ALA A 168 -32.07 -19.34 -9.34
N SER A 169 -32.51 -18.25 -8.71
CA SER A 169 -33.95 -18.01 -8.54
C SER A 169 -34.28 -16.54 -8.80
N PRO A 170 -35.25 -16.23 -9.70
CA PRO A 170 -35.82 -14.90 -9.75
C PRO A 170 -36.37 -14.56 -8.36
N PRO A 171 -36.15 -13.35 -7.82
CA PRO A 171 -36.89 -12.93 -6.64
C PRO A 171 -38.37 -13.12 -6.94
N SER A 172 -39.06 -13.88 -6.09
CA SER A 172 -40.51 -14.03 -6.16
C SER A 172 -41.11 -12.63 -6.23
N GLN A 173 -41.95 -12.43 -7.24
CA GLN A 173 -42.60 -11.15 -7.56
C GLN A 173 -43.68 -10.82 -6.53
N HIS A 174 -43.29 -10.67 -5.27
CA HIS A 174 -44.19 -10.24 -4.20
C HIS A 174 -43.44 -9.36 -3.20
N SER A 175 -42.87 -8.25 -3.67
CA SER A 175 -43.00 -7.00 -2.92
C SER A 175 -42.86 -5.80 -3.84
N SER A 176 -43.75 -4.86 -3.61
CA SER A 176 -44.00 -3.65 -4.35
C SER A 176 -42.90 -2.61 -4.15
N LYS A 177 -42.08 -2.37 -5.18
CA LYS A 177 -41.65 -1.02 -5.56
C LYS A 177 -41.03 -1.05 -6.96
N GLY A 178 -41.73 -0.43 -7.90
CA GLY A 178 -41.37 -0.38 -9.32
C GLY A 178 -40.11 0.43 -9.61
N PHE A 179 -38.94 -0.16 -9.37
CA PHE A 179 -37.71 0.25 -10.03
C PHE A 179 -37.21 -0.85 -10.97
N SER A 180 -38.04 -1.04 -12.01
CA SER A 180 -37.67 -1.30 -13.39
C SER A 180 -36.37 -2.08 -13.63
N GLN A 181 -36.48 -3.33 -14.06
CA GLN A 181 -35.40 -4.14 -14.66
C GLN A 181 -34.60 -3.39 -15.73
N HIS A 182 -35.19 -2.35 -16.35
CA HIS A 182 -34.55 -1.45 -17.29
C HIS A 182 -33.40 -0.64 -16.68
N SER A 183 -33.48 -0.32 -15.38
CA SER A 183 -32.42 0.38 -14.63
C SER A 183 -31.16 -0.48 -14.44
N VAL A 184 -31.35 -1.78 -14.16
CA VAL A 184 -30.25 -2.73 -13.97
C VAL A 184 -29.53 -2.99 -15.29
N VAL A 185 -30.27 -3.09 -16.40
CA VAL A 185 -29.68 -3.22 -17.74
C VAL A 185 -28.99 -1.92 -18.17
N ALA A 186 -29.55 -0.75 -17.84
CA ALA A 186 -28.90 0.53 -18.10
C ALA A 186 -27.60 0.71 -17.30
N ALA A 187 -27.58 0.32 -16.03
CA ALA A 187 -26.37 0.33 -15.20
C ALA A 187 -25.27 -0.56 -15.78
N LYS A 188 -25.60 -1.79 -16.17
CA LYS A 188 -24.63 -2.70 -16.81
C LYS A 188 -24.08 -2.17 -18.13
N ARG A 189 -24.89 -1.44 -18.91
CA ARG A 189 -24.43 -0.77 -20.14
C ARG A 189 -23.52 0.41 -19.84
N ALA A 190 -23.81 1.17 -18.78
CA ALA A 190 -22.95 2.26 -18.33
C ALA A 190 -21.60 1.73 -17.83
N ASP A 191 -21.60 0.63 -17.07
CA ASP A 191 -20.37 -0.03 -16.60
C ASP A 191 -19.53 -0.55 -17.77
N ALA A 192 -20.16 -1.21 -18.76
CA ALA A 192 -19.47 -1.66 -19.97
C ALA A 192 -18.92 -0.50 -20.82
N ALA A 193 -19.65 0.61 -20.92
CA ALA A 193 -19.19 1.81 -21.61
C ALA A 193 -18.02 2.49 -20.88
N ALA A 194 -18.04 2.52 -19.54
CA ALA A 194 -16.97 3.06 -18.73
C ALA A 194 -15.70 2.20 -18.82
N GLU A 195 -15.83 0.86 -18.82
CA GLU A 195 -14.70 -0.05 -19.01
C GLU A 195 -14.06 0.13 -20.39
N LEU A 196 -14.87 0.29 -21.44
CA LEU A 196 -14.39 0.56 -22.80
C LEU A 196 -13.67 1.92 -22.88
N ALA A 197 -14.23 2.97 -22.29
CA ALA A 197 -13.61 4.29 -22.24
C ALA A 197 -12.29 4.30 -21.44
N ALA A 198 -12.21 3.54 -20.35
CA ALA A 198 -10.97 3.39 -19.58
C ALA A 198 -9.88 2.70 -20.41
N LYS A 199 -10.24 1.66 -21.18
CA LYS A 199 -9.31 0.96 -22.06
C LYS A 199 -8.79 1.84 -23.21
N GLU A 200 -9.67 2.67 -23.79
CA GLU A 200 -9.27 3.64 -24.82
C GLU A 200 -8.31 4.70 -24.25
N ALA A 201 -8.58 5.21 -23.05
CA ALA A 201 -7.69 6.15 -22.37
C ALA A 201 -6.32 5.54 -22.03
N GLU A 202 -6.29 4.29 -21.55
CA GLU A 202 -5.04 3.52 -21.33
C GLU A 202 -4.23 3.41 -22.63
N TYR A 203 -4.89 3.10 -23.75
CA TYR A 203 -4.24 2.98 -25.06
C TYR A 203 -3.67 4.32 -25.54
N GLU A 204 -4.40 5.43 -25.39
CA GLU A 204 -3.89 6.75 -25.73
C GLU A 204 -2.65 7.14 -24.91
N VAL A 205 -2.62 6.80 -23.63
CA VAL A 205 -1.47 7.04 -22.75
C VAL A 205 -0.26 6.26 -23.26
N LEU A 206 -0.42 4.97 -23.58
CA LEU A 206 0.66 4.14 -24.12
C LEU A 206 1.23 4.72 -25.44
N LEU A 207 0.37 5.21 -26.34
CA LEU A 207 0.80 5.89 -27.57
C LEU A 207 1.59 7.17 -27.31
N LYS A 208 1.18 7.96 -26.31
CA LYS A 208 1.89 9.19 -25.91
C LYS A 208 3.24 8.85 -25.26
N GLU A 209 3.30 7.80 -24.44
CA GLU A 209 4.54 7.29 -23.84
C GLU A 209 5.53 6.78 -24.89
N GLU A 210 5.06 6.04 -25.90
CA GLU A 210 5.92 5.54 -26.98
C GLU A 210 6.58 6.67 -27.75
N LYS A 211 5.80 7.68 -28.17
CA LYS A 211 6.32 8.89 -28.83
C LYS A 211 7.34 9.65 -27.97
N GLN A 212 7.10 9.72 -26.65
CA GLN A 212 8.05 10.33 -25.73
C GLN A 212 9.34 9.52 -25.61
N LYS A 213 9.25 8.19 -25.53
CA LYS A 213 10.41 7.29 -25.50
C LYS A 213 11.25 7.43 -26.77
N GLU A 214 10.64 7.47 -27.95
CA GLU A 214 11.34 7.70 -29.21
C GLU A 214 12.09 9.05 -29.21
N LYS A 215 11.45 10.12 -28.74
CA LYS A 215 12.08 11.43 -28.63
C LYS A 215 13.27 11.43 -27.66
N ILE A 216 13.15 10.75 -26.53
CA ILE A 216 14.24 10.59 -25.56
C ILE A 216 15.40 9.83 -26.19
N GLN A 217 15.13 8.69 -26.84
CA GLN A 217 16.17 7.90 -27.51
C GLN A 217 16.95 8.71 -28.56
N LEU A 218 16.26 9.53 -29.35
CA LEU A 218 16.90 10.38 -30.34
C LEU A 218 17.82 11.43 -29.70
N LEU A 219 17.39 12.05 -28.60
CA LEU A 219 18.20 13.03 -27.85
C LEU A 219 19.40 12.35 -27.18
N GLU A 220 19.22 11.17 -26.59
CA GLU A 220 20.29 10.37 -25.99
C GLU A 220 21.33 9.96 -27.03
N GLU A 221 20.91 9.55 -28.23
CA GLU A 221 21.83 9.19 -29.31
C GLU A 221 22.63 10.40 -29.81
N GLN A 222 22.00 11.56 -29.92
CA GLN A 222 22.68 12.81 -30.27
C GLN A 222 23.73 13.19 -29.23
N GLN A 223 23.37 13.18 -27.94
CA GLN A 223 24.31 13.44 -26.85
C GLN A 223 25.47 12.44 -26.82
N ARG A 224 25.18 11.15 -27.07
CA ARG A 224 26.21 10.11 -27.15
C ARG A 224 27.22 10.40 -28.25
N LYS A 225 26.76 10.79 -29.45
CA LYS A 225 27.64 11.15 -30.58
C LYS A 225 28.49 12.39 -30.28
N GLU A 226 27.90 13.40 -29.64
CA GLU A 226 28.62 14.62 -29.27
C GLU A 226 29.71 14.34 -28.22
N LEU A 227 29.39 13.57 -27.18
CA LEU A 227 30.37 13.15 -26.18
C LEU A 227 31.51 12.32 -26.79
N GLU A 228 31.20 11.45 -27.75
CA GLU A 228 32.21 10.66 -28.46
C GLU A 228 33.12 11.54 -29.32
N ALA A 229 32.56 12.55 -30.00
CA ALA A 229 33.34 13.52 -30.77
C ALA A 229 34.27 14.36 -29.86
N GLN A 230 33.76 14.84 -28.72
CA GLN A 230 34.58 15.57 -27.74
C GLN A 230 35.70 14.70 -27.18
N LYS A 231 35.43 13.43 -26.87
CA LYS A 231 36.45 12.48 -26.41
C LYS A 231 37.56 12.28 -27.44
N ARG A 232 37.21 12.08 -28.72
CA ARG A 232 38.19 11.93 -29.81
C ARG A 232 39.04 13.18 -29.99
N GLU A 233 38.45 14.37 -29.90
CA GLU A 233 39.22 15.62 -30.02
C GLU A 233 40.15 15.83 -28.81
N LEU A 234 39.70 15.51 -27.59
CA LEU A 234 40.57 15.54 -26.41
C LEU A 234 41.73 14.54 -26.53
N GLU A 235 41.48 13.34 -27.05
CA GLU A 235 42.51 12.34 -27.31
C GLU A 235 43.53 12.83 -28.34
N ARG A 236 43.06 13.46 -29.43
CA ARG A 236 43.91 14.06 -30.46
C ARG A 236 44.81 15.16 -29.88
N LEU A 237 44.24 16.09 -29.12
CA LEU A 237 44.97 17.17 -28.47
C LEU A 237 45.97 16.65 -27.44
N LYS A 238 45.64 15.56 -26.72
CA LYS A 238 46.55 14.91 -25.80
C LYS A 238 47.74 14.29 -26.53
N ALA A 239 47.49 13.57 -27.62
CA ALA A 239 48.56 13.00 -28.46
C ALA A 239 49.47 14.09 -29.04
N GLU A 240 48.92 15.21 -29.50
CA GLU A 240 49.70 16.35 -30.00
C GLU A 240 50.57 16.97 -28.89
N LYS A 241 50.02 17.15 -27.69
CA LYS A 241 50.76 17.63 -26.52
C LYS A 241 51.88 16.67 -26.12
N ASP A 242 51.65 15.36 -26.14
CA ASP A 242 52.65 14.35 -25.81
C ASP A 242 53.78 14.31 -26.85
N ILE A 243 53.46 14.44 -28.14
CA ILE A 243 54.45 14.59 -29.22
C ILE A 243 55.27 15.88 -29.00
N LYS A 244 54.60 17.02 -28.75
CA LYS A 244 55.29 18.30 -28.51
C LYS A 244 56.17 18.26 -27.27
N ALA A 245 55.73 17.60 -26.19
CA ALA A 245 56.51 17.41 -24.98
C ALA A 245 57.75 16.54 -25.23
N ARG A 246 57.62 15.44 -25.98
CA ARG A 246 58.75 14.59 -26.40
C ARG A 246 59.74 15.36 -27.26
N VAL A 247 59.25 16.15 -28.23
CA VAL A 247 60.08 16.98 -29.10
C VAL A 247 60.83 18.04 -28.29
N CYS A 248 60.15 18.80 -27.41
CA CYS A 248 60.80 19.80 -26.55
C CYS A 248 61.82 19.18 -25.57
N SER A 249 61.56 17.98 -25.05
CA SER A 249 62.51 17.25 -24.21
C SER A 249 63.75 16.84 -25.00
N ASN A 250 63.59 16.42 -26.26
CA ASN A 250 64.71 16.04 -27.13
C ASN A 250 65.58 17.26 -27.47
N TYR A 251 64.98 18.43 -27.72
CA TYR A 251 65.73 19.68 -27.91
C TYR A 251 66.45 20.16 -26.65
N ARG A 252 65.90 19.94 -25.43
CA ARG A 252 66.61 20.24 -24.17
C ARG A 252 67.80 19.30 -23.91
N GLY A 253 67.70 18.03 -24.32
CA GLY A 253 68.81 17.07 -24.25
C GLY A 253 69.97 17.43 -25.19
N ILE A 254 69.68 18.01 -26.36
CA ILE A 254 70.69 18.48 -27.32
C ILE A 254 71.34 19.80 -26.86
N THR A 255 70.60 20.69 -26.18
CA THR A 255 71.19 21.93 -25.64
C THR A 255 72.05 21.71 -24.39
N LEU A 256 71.84 20.61 -23.64
CA LEU A 256 72.71 20.22 -22.53
C LEU A 256 73.99 19.53 -23.00
N SER A 257 74.00 18.88 -24.18
CA SER A 257 75.25 18.40 -24.80
C SER A 257 76.02 19.51 -25.53
N ALA A 258 75.33 20.55 -26.02
CA ALA A 258 75.99 21.72 -26.60
C ALA A 258 76.57 22.72 -25.56
N SER A 259 76.10 22.68 -24.31
CA SER A 259 76.63 23.54 -23.23
C SER A 259 77.87 22.98 -22.53
N LEU A 260 78.26 21.73 -22.80
CA LEU A 260 79.52 21.15 -22.30
C LEU A 260 80.68 21.24 -23.32
N VAL A 261 80.51 21.91 -24.47
CA VAL A 261 81.59 22.12 -25.47
C VAL A 261 81.72 23.58 -25.90
N ARG A 262 81.52 24.55 -24.99
CA ARG A 262 81.97 25.94 -25.21
C ARG A 262 82.29 26.64 -23.90
N SER A 263 83.31 26.11 -23.22
CA SER A 263 84.01 26.78 -22.12
C SER A 263 85.44 27.15 -22.50
N ILE A 264 85.69 27.61 -23.73
CA ILE A 264 86.91 28.34 -24.11
C ILE A 264 86.52 29.37 -25.19
N GLN A 265 87.00 30.61 -25.02
CA GLN A 265 86.87 31.80 -25.90
C GLN A 265 85.48 32.46 -25.94
N GLY A 266 85.27 33.70 -25.52
CA GLY A 266 86.18 34.82 -25.27
C GLY A 266 85.57 36.07 -25.90
N CYS A 267 85.12 36.99 -25.05
CA CYS A 267 84.90 38.45 -25.22
C CYS A 267 84.45 39.02 -26.59
N TRP A 268 83.40 39.85 -26.60
CA TRP A 268 83.43 41.32 -26.85
C TRP A 268 82.04 41.86 -27.27
N ARG A 269 81.49 42.70 -26.39
CA ARG A 269 80.95 44.06 -26.62
C ARG A 269 79.70 44.27 -27.51
N GLY A 270 78.68 44.90 -26.90
CA GLY A 270 77.73 45.81 -27.59
C GLY A 270 76.25 45.58 -27.28
N GLY A 271 75.66 46.35 -26.35
CA GLY A 271 74.21 46.64 -26.36
C GLY A 271 73.92 47.93 -27.14
N PRO A 272 72.76 48.60 -26.99
CA PRO A 272 71.44 48.18 -26.47
C PRO A 272 70.27 48.61 -27.42
N SER A 273 69.01 48.29 -27.09
CA SER A 273 67.85 49.22 -27.05
C SER A 273 66.48 48.50 -27.05
N ASP A 274 65.71 48.81 -26.00
CA ASP A 274 64.26 49.04 -25.90
C ASP A 274 63.25 48.28 -26.78
N SER A 275 62.28 47.62 -26.13
CA SER A 275 60.93 48.21 -26.01
C SER A 275 60.06 47.46 -24.99
N ARG A 276 59.58 48.21 -24.00
CA ARG A 276 58.43 47.90 -23.13
C ARG A 276 57.12 48.21 -23.88
N ASN A 277 56.09 47.40 -23.64
CA ASN A 277 54.71 47.82 -23.32
C ASN A 277 53.94 46.53 -22.97
N SER A 278 53.48 46.34 -21.72
CA SER A 278 52.26 46.93 -21.11
C SER A 278 51.00 46.46 -21.88
N ASP A 279 50.27 45.46 -21.39
CA ASP A 279 49.28 45.51 -20.30
C ASP A 279 47.89 45.96 -20.80
N SER A 280 46.95 45.02 -20.77
CA SER A 280 45.48 45.19 -20.75
C SER A 280 44.90 43.76 -20.81
N GLY A 281 44.29 43.19 -19.77
CA GLY A 281 43.16 43.76 -19.06
C GLY A 281 41.88 43.34 -19.77
N GLY A 282 41.39 42.12 -19.50
CA GLY A 282 40.17 41.58 -20.09
C GLY A 282 39.38 40.78 -19.06
N ALA A 283 38.56 41.52 -18.30
CA ALA A 283 37.74 41.01 -17.21
C ALA A 283 36.56 40.15 -17.68
N MET A 284 36.11 39.36 -16.70
CA MET A 284 34.96 38.46 -16.65
C MET A 284 33.67 39.04 -17.25
N TRP A 285 32.91 38.17 -17.90
CA TRP A 285 31.45 38.21 -17.86
C TRP A 285 30.92 36.83 -17.46
N PHE A 286 30.50 36.74 -16.19
CA PHE A 286 29.54 35.75 -15.72
C PHE A 286 28.18 36.13 -16.31
N SER A 287 27.63 35.30 -17.19
CA SER A 287 26.22 35.38 -17.56
C SER A 287 25.46 34.29 -16.83
N SER A 288 24.72 34.75 -15.83
CA SER A 288 23.74 34.05 -15.03
C SER A 288 22.74 33.25 -15.87
N ARG A 289 22.44 32.05 -15.37
CA ARG A 289 21.23 31.29 -15.71
C ARG A 289 19.98 32.10 -15.30
N PRO A 290 18.90 32.05 -16.09
CA PRO A 290 17.56 32.14 -15.54
C PRO A 290 16.98 30.73 -15.37
N TRP A 291 16.60 30.42 -14.13
CA TRP A 291 15.61 29.41 -13.81
C TRP A 291 14.19 29.92 -14.12
N ASN A 292 13.28 28.97 -14.31
CA ASN A 292 11.83 29.06 -14.29
C ASN A 292 11.08 29.67 -15.49
N SER A 293 10.32 28.80 -16.16
CA SER A 293 8.88 28.99 -16.44
C SER A 293 8.27 27.63 -16.79
N GLY A 294 7.72 26.94 -15.79
CA GLY A 294 6.77 25.84 -15.99
C GLY A 294 5.34 26.40 -16.01
N PRO A 295 4.41 25.86 -16.80
CA PRO A 295 3.05 26.38 -16.88
C PRO A 295 2.24 25.97 -15.64
N ALA A 296 1.55 26.96 -15.08
CA ALA A 296 0.60 26.83 -13.98
C ALA A 296 -0.66 26.08 -14.44
N LEU A 297 -1.05 25.08 -13.67
CA LEU A 297 -2.37 24.44 -13.73
C LEU A 297 -3.40 25.39 -13.11
N HIS A 298 -4.42 25.74 -13.89
CA HIS A 298 -5.63 26.41 -13.41
C HIS A 298 -6.60 25.37 -12.82
N PRO A 299 -7.25 25.63 -11.67
CA PRO A 299 -8.35 24.81 -11.19
C PRO A 299 -9.67 25.22 -11.86
N LEU A 300 -10.41 24.23 -12.34
CA LEU A 300 -11.80 24.32 -12.77
C LEU A 300 -12.70 24.44 -11.52
N GLN A 301 -13.56 25.45 -11.49
CA GLN A 301 -14.68 25.57 -10.55
C GLN A 301 -15.96 25.18 -11.29
N ASP A 302 -16.67 24.20 -10.75
CA ASP A 302 -18.04 23.85 -11.14
C ASP A 302 -19.05 24.75 -10.40
N PRO A 303 -20.20 25.02 -11.01
CA PRO A 303 -21.50 24.90 -10.36
C PRO A 303 -22.30 23.69 -10.86
#